data_AF-A0A7V9CRD2-F1
#
_entry.id   AF-A0A7V9CRD2-F1
#
_cell.length_a   1.000
_cell.length_b   1.000
_cell.length_c   1.000
_cell.angle_alpha   90.00
_cell.angle_beta   90.00
_cell.angle_gamma   90.00
#
_symmetry.space_group_name_H-M   'P 1'
#
loop_
_entity.id
_entity.type
_entity.pdbx_description
1 polymer ?
#
loop_
_entity_poly.entity_id
_entity_poly.type
_entity_poly.pdbx_seq_one_letter_code
_entity_poly.pdbx_strand_id
1 'polypeptide(L)'
;MFADELRERYARIRAEVGPRVTVVAATKYVSVAEMAVLAEAGIEVVGENRAQDLAEKHAAYGDTFRWHFIGHLQSRKAKLVSGLCELVHSVDSESAARRLEIPALVQVDLAGEQSKSGVAPAELDRLLALGLEVRGLSTMPPLAPDPEASRPYFRRLRELARARGLPELSMGTSQDYRVGAEEGATYVRVGSSLFRG
;
A
#
# COMPACT_ATOMS: atom_id res chain seq x y z
N MET A 1 16.33 -17.09 -1.51
CA MET A 1 16.73 -15.73 -1.94
C MET A 1 17.78 -15.25 -0.97
N PHE A 2 18.93 -14.80 -1.47
CA PHE A 2 19.99 -14.31 -0.60
C PHE A 2 19.76 -12.84 -0.24
N ALA A 3 20.14 -12.44 0.96
CA ALA A 3 19.92 -11.08 1.47
C ALA A 3 20.61 -10.03 0.58
N ASP A 4 21.79 -10.34 0.02
CA ASP A 4 22.52 -9.43 -0.86
C ASP A 4 21.79 -9.17 -2.18
N GLU A 5 21.26 -10.21 -2.84
CA GLU A 5 20.45 -10.05 -4.06
C GLU A 5 19.18 -9.23 -3.79
N LEU A 6 18.53 -9.45 -2.64
CA LEU A 6 17.36 -8.69 -2.24
C LEU A 6 17.72 -7.22 -1.97
N ARG A 7 18.86 -6.96 -1.30
CA ARG A 7 19.37 -5.62 -1.03
C ARG A 7 19.65 -4.87 -2.32
N GLU A 8 20.29 -5.50 -3.30
CA GLU A 8 20.56 -4.90 -4.61
C GLU A 8 19.28 -4.55 -5.36
N ARG A 9 18.30 -5.46 -5.38
CA ARG A 9 16.98 -5.19 -6.01
C ARG A 9 16.24 -4.07 -5.30
N TYR A 10 16.24 -4.06 -3.97
CA TYR A 10 15.62 -3.01 -3.17
C TYR A 10 16.27 -1.65 -3.43
N ALA A 11 17.61 -1.59 -3.43
CA ALA A 11 18.36 -0.38 -3.73
C ALA A 11 18.08 0.14 -5.14
N ARG A 12 18.02 -0.74 -6.14
CA ARG A 12 17.64 -0.37 -7.51
C ARG A 12 16.23 0.22 -7.57
N ILE A 13 15.23 -0.44 -6.98
CA ILE A 13 13.85 0.06 -6.98
C ILE A 13 13.77 1.42 -6.31
N ARG A 14 14.43 1.60 -5.15
CA ARG A 14 14.49 2.90 -4.46
C ARG A 14 15.14 4.00 -5.31
N ALA A 15 16.19 3.68 -6.05
CA ALA A 15 16.84 4.63 -6.96
C ALA A 15 15.90 5.04 -8.11
N GLU A 16 15.15 4.10 -8.66
CA GLU A 16 14.22 4.35 -9.77
C GLU A 16 12.99 5.18 -9.36
N VAL A 17 12.46 4.99 -8.15
CA VAL A 17 11.31 5.79 -7.66
C VAL A 17 11.71 7.11 -7.01
N GLY A 18 12.97 7.23 -6.61
CA GLY A 18 13.51 8.44 -5.99
C GLY A 18 13.26 8.55 -4.48
N PRO A 19 13.95 9.49 -3.81
CA PRO A 19 14.10 9.53 -2.35
C PRO A 19 12.83 9.95 -1.59
N ARG A 20 11.81 10.51 -2.29
CA ARG A 20 10.55 10.94 -1.68
C ARG A 20 9.48 9.84 -1.67
N VAL A 21 9.77 8.70 -2.29
CA VAL A 21 8.83 7.59 -2.41
C VAL A 21 9.24 6.48 -1.46
N THR A 22 8.31 6.07 -0.61
CA THR A 22 8.50 4.91 0.26
C THR A 22 8.19 3.64 -0.52
N VAL A 23 9.17 2.74 -0.59
CA VAL A 23 8.98 1.40 -1.17
C VAL A 23 8.46 0.48 -0.08
N VAL A 24 7.19 0.11 -0.17
CA VAL A 24 6.53 -0.85 0.73
C VAL A 24 6.73 -2.26 0.15
N ALA A 25 7.49 -3.10 0.84
CA ALA A 25 7.69 -4.49 0.42
C ALA A 25 6.41 -5.31 0.67
N ALA A 26 5.74 -5.78 -0.38
CA ALA A 26 4.48 -6.49 -0.27
C ALA A 26 4.70 -7.98 0.07
N THR A 27 4.49 -8.37 1.33
CA THR A 27 4.99 -9.64 1.89
C THR A 27 3.99 -10.81 1.88
N LYS A 28 2.83 -10.69 1.21
CA LYS A 28 1.75 -11.72 1.18
C LYS A 28 2.16 -13.15 0.76
N TYR A 29 3.34 -13.34 0.18
CA TYR A 29 3.89 -14.64 -0.21
C TYR A 29 5.25 -14.95 0.42
N VAL A 30 5.70 -14.11 1.34
CA VAL A 30 6.94 -14.31 2.12
C VAL A 30 6.54 -15.05 3.39
N SER A 31 7.22 -16.15 3.73
CA SER A 31 6.97 -16.85 4.99
C SER A 31 7.54 -16.07 6.19
N VAL A 32 7.12 -16.40 7.42
CA VAL A 32 7.66 -15.80 8.64
C VAL A 32 9.20 -15.99 8.72
N ALA A 33 9.70 -17.17 8.35
CA ALA A 33 11.13 -17.46 8.36
C ALA A 33 11.91 -16.59 7.35
N GLU A 34 11.33 -16.31 6.18
CA GLU A 34 11.97 -15.49 5.15
C GLU A 34 12.01 -14.00 5.50
N MET A 35 11.22 -13.53 6.47
CA MET A 35 11.26 -12.12 6.91
C MET A 35 12.64 -11.68 7.42
N ALA A 36 13.42 -12.59 8.02
CA ALA A 36 14.79 -12.28 8.44
C ALA A 36 15.67 -11.78 7.28
N VAL A 37 15.49 -12.35 6.07
CA VAL A 37 16.22 -11.94 4.87
C VAL A 37 15.87 -10.51 4.46
N LEU A 38 14.63 -10.07 4.67
CA LEU A 38 14.20 -8.70 4.40
C LEU A 38 14.88 -7.71 5.36
N ALA A 39 14.98 -8.07 6.64
CA ALA A 39 15.68 -7.27 7.65
C ALA A 39 17.17 -7.14 7.31
N GLU A 40 17.84 -8.24 6.98
CA GLU A 40 19.24 -8.25 6.55
C GLU A 40 19.48 -7.45 5.26
N ALA A 41 18.49 -7.41 4.36
CA ALA A 41 18.52 -6.61 3.15
C ALA A 41 18.28 -5.10 3.41
N GLY A 42 17.98 -4.69 4.65
CA GLY A 42 17.74 -3.29 5.01
C GLY A 42 16.37 -2.77 4.58
N ILE A 43 15.38 -3.66 4.41
CA ILE A 43 13.99 -3.24 4.16
C ILE A 43 13.39 -2.76 5.48
N GLU A 44 12.87 -1.54 5.46
CA GLU A 44 12.30 -0.91 6.67
C GLU A 44 10.78 -0.99 6.73
N VAL A 45 10.10 -0.94 5.57
CA VAL A 45 8.64 -0.85 5.47
C VAL A 45 8.08 -2.06 4.75
N VAL A 46 7.18 -2.79 5.40
CA VAL A 46 6.53 -4.00 4.88
C VAL A 46 5.01 -3.84 4.85
N GLY A 47 4.39 -4.44 3.85
CA GLY A 47 2.96 -4.35 3.61
C GLY A 47 2.32 -5.74 3.58
N GLU A 48 1.33 -5.97 4.44
CA GLU A 48 0.56 -7.22 4.44
C GLU A 48 -0.86 -7.08 3.93
N ASN A 49 -1.34 -8.17 3.33
CA ASN A 49 -2.68 -8.21 2.73
C ASN A 49 -3.73 -8.88 3.63
N ARG A 50 -3.30 -9.76 4.53
CA ARG A 50 -4.19 -10.61 5.32
C ARG A 50 -3.89 -10.40 6.79
N ALA A 51 -4.91 -10.12 7.58
CA ALA A 51 -4.75 -9.78 8.99
C ALA A 51 -4.18 -10.94 9.82
N GLN A 52 -4.43 -12.20 9.42
CA GLN A 52 -3.84 -13.38 10.05
C GLN A 52 -2.34 -13.44 9.80
N ASP A 53 -1.92 -13.38 8.54
CA ASP A 53 -0.50 -13.41 8.14
C ASP A 53 0.26 -12.22 8.74
N LEU A 54 -0.37 -11.04 8.80
CA LEU A 54 0.14 -9.87 9.51
C LEU A 54 0.40 -10.19 10.99
N ALA A 55 -0.59 -10.72 11.71
CA ALA A 55 -0.45 -11.01 13.13
C ALA A 55 0.65 -12.05 13.40
N GLU A 56 0.75 -13.08 12.57
CA GLU A 56 1.78 -14.11 12.68
C GLU A 56 3.19 -13.53 12.48
N LYS A 57 3.39 -12.72 11.43
CA LYS A 57 4.71 -12.13 11.15
C LYS A 57 5.07 -11.02 12.13
N HIS A 58 4.10 -10.19 12.52
CA HIS A 58 4.31 -9.13 13.51
C HIS A 58 4.65 -9.72 14.89
N ALA A 59 4.11 -10.88 15.26
CA ALA A 59 4.50 -11.54 16.51
C ALA A 59 5.99 -11.88 16.57
N ALA A 60 6.63 -12.14 15.42
CA ALA A 60 8.06 -12.44 15.33
C ALA A 60 8.94 -11.22 15.01
N TYR A 61 8.42 -10.22 14.29
CA TYR A 61 9.20 -9.11 13.73
C TYR A 61 8.56 -7.72 13.93
N GLY A 62 7.70 -7.57 14.94
CA GLY A 62 6.95 -6.33 15.20
C GLY A 62 7.84 -5.11 15.31
N ASP A 63 8.94 -5.21 16.06
CA ASP A 63 9.89 -4.12 16.27
C ASP A 63 10.94 -3.98 15.14
N THR A 64 10.97 -4.92 14.20
CA THR A 64 11.96 -4.95 13.11
C THR A 64 11.54 -4.11 11.93
N PHE A 65 10.23 -4.02 11.66
CA PHE A 65 9.70 -3.35 10.48
C PHE A 65 8.63 -2.33 10.85
N ARG A 66 8.46 -1.34 9.99
CA ARG A 66 7.26 -0.49 9.96
C ARG A 66 6.19 -1.20 9.16
N TRP A 67 5.07 -1.49 9.81
CA TRP A 67 4.01 -2.32 9.26
C TRP A 67 2.89 -1.49 8.66
N HIS A 68 2.62 -1.73 7.38
CA HIS A 68 1.46 -1.19 6.66
C HIS A 68 0.48 -2.32 6.33
N PHE A 69 -0.82 -2.00 6.35
CA PHE A 69 -1.84 -2.92 5.84
C PHE A 69 -2.30 -2.47 4.45
N ILE A 70 -2.13 -3.34 3.45
CA ILE A 70 -2.34 -3.02 2.02
C ILE A 70 -3.37 -3.93 1.34
N GLY A 71 -3.99 -4.87 2.06
CA GLY A 71 -5.08 -5.71 1.57
C GLY A 71 -6.46 -5.17 1.95
N HIS A 72 -7.52 -5.78 1.46
CA HIS A 72 -8.89 -5.35 1.77
C HIS A 72 -9.17 -5.44 3.29
N LEU A 73 -9.53 -4.31 3.91
CA LEU A 73 -9.76 -4.24 5.35
C LEU A 73 -11.19 -4.64 5.72
N GLN A 74 -11.34 -5.87 6.19
CA GLN A 74 -12.59 -6.29 6.82
C GLN A 74 -12.79 -5.51 8.14
N SER A 75 -13.95 -4.88 8.32
CA SER A 75 -14.25 -4.05 9.51
C SER A 75 -14.02 -4.78 10.85
N ARG A 76 -14.30 -6.08 10.93
CA ARG A 76 -14.04 -6.91 12.13
C ARG A 76 -12.55 -7.08 12.46
N LYS A 77 -11.66 -6.79 11.52
CA LYS A 77 -10.20 -6.86 11.67
C LYS A 77 -9.57 -5.49 11.91
N ALA A 78 -10.33 -4.39 11.81
CA ALA A 78 -9.81 -3.03 11.98
C ALA A 78 -9.06 -2.82 13.30
N LYS A 79 -9.59 -3.33 14.43
CA LYS A 79 -8.92 -3.24 15.74
C LYS A 79 -7.61 -4.02 15.79
N LEU A 80 -7.59 -5.24 15.24
CA LEU A 80 -6.38 -6.05 15.16
C LEU A 80 -5.31 -5.34 14.33
N VAL A 81 -5.69 -4.83 13.15
CA VAL A 81 -4.78 -4.08 12.27
C VAL A 81 -4.30 -2.79 12.93
N SER A 82 -5.17 -2.07 13.65
CA SER A 82 -4.79 -0.84 14.37
C SER A 82 -3.71 -1.07 15.42
N GLY A 83 -3.69 -2.25 16.07
CA GLY A 83 -2.67 -2.59 17.06
C GLY A 83 -1.35 -3.08 16.47
N LEU A 84 -1.27 -3.32 15.15
CA LEU A 84 -0.11 -3.95 14.49
C LEU A 84 0.46 -3.14 13.33
N CYS A 85 -0.16 -2.03 12.95
CA CYS A 85 0.25 -1.23 11.80
C CYS A 85 0.28 0.25 12.14
N GLU A 86 1.13 1.00 11.43
CA GLU A 86 1.16 2.46 11.52
C GLU A 86 0.27 3.14 10.45
N LEU A 87 -0.08 2.43 9.37
CA LEU A 87 -0.85 2.96 8.25
C LEU A 87 -1.67 1.87 7.54
N VAL A 88 -2.92 2.17 7.21
CA VAL A 88 -3.76 1.32 6.34
C VAL A 88 -3.94 1.99 4.98
N HIS A 89 -3.71 1.28 3.89
CA HIS A 89 -3.76 1.86 2.54
C HIS A 89 -5.11 1.68 1.84
N SER A 90 -6.01 0.88 2.43
CA SER A 90 -7.08 0.18 1.71
C SER A 90 -8.47 0.42 2.29
N VAL A 91 -8.69 1.52 3.00
CA VAL A 91 -10.02 1.81 3.58
C VAL A 91 -10.99 2.10 2.44
N ASP A 92 -12.06 1.31 2.35
CA ASP A 92 -13.05 1.38 1.27
C ASP A 92 -14.51 1.31 1.78
N SER A 93 -14.74 1.37 3.09
CA SER A 93 -16.09 1.32 3.66
C SER A 93 -16.21 2.09 4.96
N GLU A 94 -17.40 2.64 5.23
CA GLU A 94 -17.68 3.31 6.51
C GLU A 94 -17.47 2.38 7.71
N SER A 95 -17.85 1.11 7.55
CA SER A 95 -17.78 0.13 8.63
C SER A 95 -16.35 -0.14 9.09
N ALA A 96 -15.39 -0.12 8.16
CA ALA A 96 -13.97 -0.22 8.48
C ALA A 96 -13.45 1.12 9.04
N ALA A 97 -13.79 2.24 8.39
CA ALA A 97 -13.34 3.57 8.80
C ALA A 97 -13.73 3.91 10.26
N ARG A 98 -14.96 3.60 10.68
CA ARG A 98 -15.44 3.85 12.06
C ARG A 98 -14.75 3.01 13.14
N ARG A 99 -14.01 1.96 12.76
CA ARG A 99 -13.37 1.01 13.68
C ARG A 99 -11.86 1.06 13.64
N LEU A 100 -11.29 1.85 12.72
CA LEU A 100 -9.86 2.00 12.58
C LEU A 100 -9.39 3.11 13.53
N GLU A 101 -8.34 2.84 14.29
CA GLU A 101 -7.81 3.72 15.33
C GLU A 101 -6.45 4.32 14.95
N ILE A 102 -5.99 4.03 13.73
CA ILE A 102 -4.73 4.52 13.15
C ILE A 102 -5.00 5.27 11.83
N PRO A 103 -4.04 6.07 11.36
CA PRO A 103 -4.16 6.79 10.10
C PRO A 103 -4.38 5.87 8.90
N ALA A 104 -4.98 6.43 7.85
CA ALA A 104 -5.29 5.67 6.65
C ALA A 104 -5.18 6.44 5.35
N LEU A 105 -5.12 5.68 4.27
CA LEU A 105 -5.41 6.10 2.91
C LEU A 105 -6.74 5.46 2.49
N VAL A 106 -7.55 6.22 1.77
CA VAL A 106 -8.80 5.72 1.20
C VAL A 106 -8.53 5.13 -0.18
N GLN A 107 -8.94 3.89 -0.40
CA GLN A 107 -8.85 3.26 -1.71
C GLN A 107 -10.00 3.71 -2.61
N VAL A 108 -9.66 4.31 -3.74
CA VAL A 108 -10.63 4.81 -4.72
C VAL A 108 -10.65 3.88 -5.93
N ASP A 109 -11.84 3.39 -6.28
CA ASP A 109 -12.06 2.70 -7.54
C ASP A 109 -12.19 3.73 -8.68
N LEU A 110 -11.15 3.78 -9.51
CA LEU A 110 -11.09 4.66 -10.68
C LEU A 110 -11.32 3.90 -12.00
N ALA A 111 -11.44 2.59 -11.95
CA ALA A 111 -11.69 1.73 -13.10
C ALA A 111 -13.18 1.40 -13.28
N GLY A 112 -13.99 1.57 -12.22
CA GLY A 112 -15.41 1.24 -12.24
C GLY A 112 -15.65 -0.27 -12.33
N GLU A 113 -14.68 -1.07 -11.87
CA GLU A 113 -14.78 -2.52 -11.86
C GLU A 113 -15.58 -2.95 -10.63
N GLN A 114 -16.85 -3.31 -10.83
CA GLN A 114 -17.76 -3.77 -9.76
C GLN A 114 -17.21 -4.91 -8.89
N SER A 115 -16.20 -5.64 -9.38
CA SER A 115 -15.57 -6.76 -8.68
C SER A 115 -14.36 -6.36 -7.81
N LYS A 116 -13.92 -5.10 -7.85
CA LYS A 116 -12.73 -4.64 -7.12
C LYS A 116 -13.08 -3.74 -5.93
N SER A 117 -12.23 -3.81 -4.92
CA SER A 117 -12.31 -2.98 -3.71
C SER A 117 -12.04 -1.50 -4.03
N GLY A 118 -12.70 -0.62 -3.29
CA GLY A 118 -12.54 0.83 -3.40
C GLY A 118 -13.88 1.55 -3.38
N VAL A 119 -13.89 2.79 -2.90
CA VAL A 119 -15.07 3.67 -3.01
C VAL A 119 -15.10 4.36 -4.36
N ALA A 120 -16.30 4.60 -4.89
CA ALA A 120 -16.44 5.47 -6.04
C ALA A 120 -15.99 6.91 -5.68
N PRO A 121 -15.46 7.70 -6.63
CA PRO A 121 -15.06 9.09 -6.36
C PRO A 121 -16.17 9.95 -5.76
N ALA A 122 -17.43 9.65 -6.09
CA ALA A 122 -18.61 10.34 -5.56
C ALA A 122 -18.90 10.03 -4.08
N GLU A 123 -18.40 8.90 -3.56
CA GLU A 123 -18.60 8.47 -2.17
C GLU A 123 -17.43 8.87 -1.26
N LEU A 124 -16.33 9.37 -1.84
CA LEU A 124 -15.11 9.71 -1.11
C LEU A 124 -15.37 10.72 0.02
N ASP A 125 -16.06 11.82 -0.27
CA ASP A 125 -16.29 12.89 0.72
C ASP A 125 -17.12 12.42 1.91
N ARG A 126 -18.05 11.50 1.67
CA ARG A 126 -18.85 10.87 2.73
C ARG A 126 -17.97 10.06 3.68
N LEU A 127 -16.97 9.36 3.16
CA LEU A 127 -16.03 8.59 3.97
C LEU A 127 -15.08 9.49 4.75
N LEU A 128 -14.60 10.58 4.13
CA LEU A 128 -13.71 11.56 4.79
C LEU A 128 -14.40 12.28 5.96
N ALA A 129 -15.71 12.45 5.90
CA ALA A 129 -16.49 13.08 6.98
C ALA A 129 -16.63 12.21 8.26
N LEU A 130 -16.11 10.97 8.28
CA LEU A 130 -16.26 10.05 9.40
C LEU A 130 -15.30 10.28 10.58
N GLY A 131 -14.41 11.29 10.49
CA GLY A 131 -13.47 11.63 11.57
C GLY A 131 -12.26 10.69 11.67
N LEU A 132 -12.05 9.81 10.70
CA LEU A 132 -10.82 9.04 10.55
C LEU A 132 -9.68 9.98 10.11
N GLU A 133 -8.47 9.80 10.66
CA GLU A 133 -7.28 10.51 10.17
C GLU A 133 -6.89 9.97 8.78
N VAL A 134 -7.44 10.58 7.74
CA VAL A 134 -7.10 10.25 6.36
C VAL A 134 -5.95 11.12 5.89
N ARG A 135 -4.81 10.51 5.56
CA ARG A 135 -3.59 11.19 5.09
C ARG A 135 -3.50 11.30 3.57
N GLY A 136 -4.27 10.50 2.86
CA GLY A 136 -4.05 10.29 1.44
C GLY A 136 -5.06 9.38 0.77
N LEU A 137 -4.80 9.09 -0.49
CA LEU A 137 -5.59 8.18 -1.30
C LEU A 137 -4.72 7.03 -1.82
N SER A 138 -5.37 5.94 -2.17
CA SER A 138 -4.76 4.83 -2.89
C SER A 138 -5.62 4.40 -4.07
N THR A 139 -5.03 3.72 -5.04
CA THR A 139 -5.77 3.05 -6.10
C THR A 139 -5.02 1.82 -6.59
N MET A 140 -5.76 0.95 -7.28
CA MET A 140 -5.29 -0.26 -7.92
C MET A 140 -5.85 -0.32 -9.34
N PRO A 141 -5.11 0.15 -10.35
CA PRO A 141 -5.54 0.07 -11.74
C PRO A 141 -5.76 -1.38 -12.19
N PRO A 142 -6.48 -1.58 -13.30
CA PRO A 142 -6.53 -2.88 -13.97
C PRO A 142 -5.14 -3.39 -14.34
N LEU A 143 -4.95 -4.70 -14.28
CA LEU A 143 -3.74 -5.31 -14.82
C LEU A 143 -3.70 -5.06 -16.32
N ALA A 144 -2.55 -4.63 -16.81
CA ALA A 144 -2.32 -4.32 -18.21
C ALA A 144 -0.94 -4.81 -18.65
N PRO A 145 -0.75 -5.20 -19.92
CA PRO A 145 0.58 -5.53 -20.43
C PRO A 145 1.53 -4.32 -20.41
N ASP A 146 0.99 -3.14 -20.69
CA ASP A 146 1.72 -1.88 -20.70
C ASP A 146 1.53 -1.14 -19.36
N PRO A 147 2.61 -0.86 -18.60
CA PRO A 147 2.55 -0.04 -17.39
C PRO A 147 1.97 1.35 -17.61
N GLU A 148 2.13 1.94 -18.80
CA GLU A 148 1.60 3.28 -19.12
C GLU A 148 0.07 3.34 -19.09
N ALA A 149 -0.60 2.19 -19.27
CA ALA A 149 -2.06 2.11 -19.12
C ALA A 149 -2.54 2.48 -17.72
N SER A 150 -1.68 2.41 -16.70
CA SER A 150 -2.00 2.85 -15.33
C SER A 150 -1.94 4.37 -15.14
N ARG A 151 -1.23 5.11 -16.02
CA ARG A 151 -0.98 6.54 -15.87
C ARG A 151 -2.25 7.40 -15.74
N PRO A 152 -3.32 7.19 -16.53
CA PRO A 152 -4.55 7.98 -16.41
C PRO A 152 -5.19 7.85 -15.02
N TYR A 153 -5.16 6.65 -14.43
CA TYR A 153 -5.69 6.39 -13.09
C TYR A 153 -4.87 7.11 -12.01
N PHE A 154 -3.54 7.06 -12.12
CA PHE A 154 -2.65 7.75 -11.18
C PHE A 154 -2.79 9.27 -11.24
N ARG A 155 -2.90 9.85 -12.44
CA ARG A 155 -3.21 11.27 -12.63
C ARG A 155 -4.52 11.64 -11.97
N ARG A 156 -5.56 10.84 -12.19
CA ARG A 156 -6.87 11.08 -11.61
C ARG A 156 -6.88 10.99 -10.09
N LEU A 157 -6.16 10.02 -9.52
CA LEU A 157 -5.99 9.90 -8.07
C LEU A 157 -5.32 11.14 -7.48
N ARG A 158 -4.23 11.62 -8.11
CA ARG A 158 -3.52 12.83 -7.67
C ARG A 158 -4.42 14.06 -7.70
N GLU A 159 -5.23 14.23 -8.74
CA GLU A 159 -6.19 15.33 -8.82
C GLU A 159 -7.23 15.29 -7.69
N LEU A 160 -7.79 14.11 -7.43
CA LEU A 160 -8.76 13.91 -6.35
C LEU A 160 -8.16 14.20 -4.97
N ALA A 161 -6.92 13.77 -4.73
CA ALA A 161 -6.20 14.01 -3.49
C ALA A 161 -5.87 15.49 -3.31
N ARG A 162 -5.36 16.13 -4.37
CA ARG A 162 -5.02 17.57 -4.37
C ARG A 162 -6.23 18.44 -4.07
N ALA A 163 -7.39 18.13 -4.65
CA ALA A 163 -8.63 18.87 -4.40
C ALA A 163 -9.08 18.82 -2.92
N ARG A 164 -8.56 17.86 -2.15
CA ARG A 164 -8.91 17.61 -0.74
C ARG A 164 -7.76 17.90 0.22
N GLY A 165 -6.63 18.43 -0.28
CA GLY A 165 -5.45 18.68 0.54
C GLY A 165 -4.81 17.42 1.11
N LEU A 166 -5.00 16.27 0.47
CA LEU A 166 -4.47 14.97 0.91
C LEU A 166 -3.12 14.70 0.22
N PRO A 167 -1.98 14.77 0.93
CA PRO A 167 -0.66 14.73 0.30
C PRO A 167 -0.18 13.31 -0.06
N GLU A 168 -0.66 12.28 0.63
CA GLU A 168 -0.16 10.91 0.45
C GLU A 168 -0.88 10.16 -0.68
N LEU A 169 -0.10 9.47 -1.52
CA LEU A 169 -0.59 8.73 -2.68
C LEU A 169 0.05 7.34 -2.70
N SER A 170 -0.75 6.31 -2.42
CA SER A 170 -0.31 4.92 -2.56
C SER A 170 -0.80 4.32 -3.87
N MET A 171 0.07 4.35 -4.86
CA MET A 171 -0.22 3.94 -6.22
C MET A 171 1.04 3.42 -6.91
N GLY A 172 0.90 2.38 -7.72
CA GLY A 172 2.03 1.66 -8.29
C GLY A 172 2.35 0.36 -7.54
N THR A 173 2.44 -0.73 -8.30
CA THR A 173 2.83 -2.07 -7.89
C THR A 173 4.00 -2.57 -8.72
N SER A 174 4.42 -3.83 -8.59
CA SER A 174 5.49 -4.42 -9.41
C SER A 174 5.38 -4.13 -10.92
N GLN A 175 4.16 -4.03 -11.46
CA GLN A 175 3.92 -3.76 -12.89
C GLN A 175 4.25 -2.31 -13.28
N ASP A 176 3.93 -1.35 -12.42
CA ASP A 176 3.72 0.05 -12.79
C ASP A 176 4.23 1.05 -11.74
N TYR A 177 5.08 0.63 -10.80
CA TYR A 177 5.61 1.49 -9.74
C TYR A 177 6.42 2.69 -10.28
N ARG A 178 7.09 2.54 -11.43
CA ARG A 178 7.82 3.64 -12.07
C ARG A 178 6.85 4.73 -12.55
N VAL A 179 5.79 4.33 -13.23
CA VAL A 179 4.70 5.23 -13.66
C VAL A 179 4.02 5.87 -12.45
N GLY A 180 3.80 5.09 -11.37
CA GLY A 180 3.28 5.60 -10.10
C GLY A 180 4.18 6.69 -9.50
N ALA A 181 5.48 6.46 -9.45
CA ALA A 181 6.45 7.44 -8.94
C ALA A 181 6.49 8.71 -9.79
N GLU A 182 6.52 8.58 -11.12
CA GLU A 182 6.47 9.72 -12.05
C GLU A 182 5.19 10.56 -11.90
N GLU A 183 4.06 9.92 -11.59
CA GLU A 183 2.80 10.62 -11.33
C GLU A 183 2.65 11.10 -9.88
N GLY A 184 3.68 10.95 -9.04
CA GLY A 184 3.77 11.55 -7.71
C GLY A 184 3.34 10.64 -6.57
N ALA A 185 3.47 9.31 -6.71
CA ALA A 185 3.27 8.40 -5.59
C ALA A 185 4.16 8.76 -4.39
N THR A 186 3.61 8.68 -3.19
CA THR A 186 4.40 8.71 -1.93
C THR A 186 4.71 7.31 -1.43
N TYR A 187 3.90 6.32 -1.84
CA TYR A 187 4.14 4.90 -1.58
C TYR A 187 3.96 4.07 -2.85
N VAL A 188 4.92 3.19 -3.13
CA VAL A 188 4.78 2.11 -4.11
C VAL A 188 4.79 0.77 -3.39
N ARG A 189 3.99 -0.19 -3.85
CA ARG A 189 3.81 -1.51 -3.19
C ARG A 189 4.42 -2.62 -4.04
N VAL A 190 5.65 -3.01 -3.76
CA VAL A 190 6.42 -3.89 -4.66
C VAL A 190 6.54 -5.30 -4.08
N GLY A 191 6.17 -6.30 -4.89
CA GLY A 191 6.22 -7.71 -4.52
C GLY A 191 7.10 -8.50 -5.49
N SER A 192 6.52 -9.00 -6.59
CA SER A 192 7.25 -9.82 -7.57
C SER A 192 8.55 -9.19 -8.09
N SER A 193 8.60 -7.90 -8.42
CA SER A 193 9.84 -7.25 -8.89
C SER A 193 10.94 -7.17 -7.84
N LEU A 194 10.57 -7.28 -6.56
CA LEU A 194 11.50 -7.34 -5.45
C LEU A 194 11.97 -8.79 -5.21
N PHE A 195 11.05 -9.75 -5.26
CA PHE A 195 11.32 -11.13 -4.82
C PHE A 195 11.71 -12.11 -5.94
N ARG A 196 11.22 -11.94 -7.17
CA ARG A 196 11.29 -12.98 -8.22
C ARG A 196 12.28 -12.74 -9.35
N GLY A 197 12.88 -11.55 -9.42
CA GLY A 197 13.79 -11.19 -10.52
C GLY A 197 13.02 -10.86 -11.79
#